data_AF-A0A1T1H8K2-F1
#
_entry.id   AF-A0A1T1H8K2-F1
#
_cell.length_a   1.000
_cell.length_b   1.000
_cell.length_c   1.000
_cell.angle_alpha   90.00
_cell.angle_beta   90.00
_cell.angle_gamma   90.00
#
_symmetry.space_group_name_H-M   'P 1'
#
loop_
_entity.id
_entity.type
_entity.pdbx_description
1 polymer ?
#
loop_
_entity_poly.entity_id
_entity_poly.type
_entity_poly.pdbx_seq_one_letter_code
_entity_poly.pdbx_strand_id
1 'polypeptide(L)'
;MNREYLQSIYDSSEAVQAICDQMASRERNQNETLLHRMIYHLECDGYDFKKSEVIAAFRSLESAECGKYVEGRRGWKSRFVWAVKSSKIAEVASGEADEDDIADEPDIDANEMIEHSYVLRPDLTVTLELPSDLTKSEAYRLSQFVDSLSFDSDSF
;
A
#
# COMPACT_ATOMS: atom_id res chain seq x y z
N MET A 1 12.18 -11.41 -9.73
CA MET A 1 12.22 -11.74 -8.29
C MET A 1 13.01 -13.03 -8.17
N ASN A 2 13.89 -13.11 -7.18
CA ASN A 2 14.70 -14.31 -6.95
C ASN A 2 14.12 -15.08 -5.76
N ARG A 3 13.23 -16.05 -6.05
CA ARG A 3 12.49 -16.83 -5.04
C ARG A 3 13.40 -17.59 -4.08
N GLU A 4 14.39 -18.33 -4.59
CA GLU A 4 15.29 -19.12 -3.74
C GLU A 4 16.05 -18.24 -2.75
N TYR A 5 16.51 -17.08 -3.22
CA TYR A 5 17.16 -16.11 -2.35
C TYR A 5 16.17 -15.50 -1.35
N LEU A 6 14.96 -15.13 -1.79
CA LEU A 6 13.91 -14.58 -0.92
C LEU A 6 13.55 -15.53 0.23
N GLN A 7 13.36 -16.82 -0.07
CA GLN A 7 13.09 -17.85 0.94
C GLN A 7 14.26 -17.96 1.93
N SER A 8 15.49 -17.97 1.43
CA SER A 8 16.69 -18.06 2.28
C SER A 8 16.84 -16.88 3.25
N ILE A 9 16.51 -15.64 2.80
CA ILE A 9 16.59 -14.45 3.66
C ILE A 9 15.40 -14.35 4.62
N TYR A 10 14.25 -14.88 4.23
CA TYR A 10 13.06 -14.95 5.07
C TYR A 10 13.29 -15.89 6.27
N ASP A 11 13.87 -17.07 6.02
CA ASP A 11 14.19 -18.04 7.09
C ASP A 11 15.34 -17.60 8.00
N SER A 12 16.26 -16.77 7.50
CA SER A 12 17.48 -16.39 8.23
C SER A 12 17.41 -15.04 8.93
N SER A 13 16.45 -14.17 8.59
CA SER A 13 16.35 -12.82 9.13
C SER A 13 14.97 -12.52 9.68
N GLU A 14 14.88 -12.43 11.01
CA GLU A 14 13.66 -12.05 11.73
C GLU A 14 13.11 -10.69 11.27
N ALA A 15 14.00 -9.73 10.93
CA ALA A 15 13.59 -8.43 10.41
C ALA A 15 12.97 -8.52 9.00
N VAL A 16 13.46 -9.42 8.14
CA VAL A 16 12.84 -9.66 6.83
C VAL A 16 11.49 -10.32 7.01
N GLN A 17 11.41 -11.35 7.85
CA GLN A 17 10.17 -12.04 8.17
C GLN A 17 9.10 -11.06 8.68
N ALA A 18 9.42 -10.26 9.70
CA ALA A 18 8.49 -9.29 10.27
C ALA A 18 8.03 -8.23 9.26
N ILE A 19 8.92 -7.78 8.36
CA ILE A 19 8.54 -6.86 7.27
C ILE A 19 7.55 -7.53 6.31
N CYS A 20 7.83 -8.76 5.88
CA CYS A 20 6.98 -9.52 4.98
C CYS A 20 5.60 -9.77 5.59
N ASP A 21 5.55 -10.26 6.84
CA ASP A 21 4.30 -10.50 7.59
C ASP A 21 3.48 -9.21 7.71
N GLN A 22 4.14 -8.10 8.01
CA GLN A 22 3.48 -6.80 8.11
C GLN A 22 3.00 -6.25 6.77
N MET A 23 3.54 -6.72 5.63
CA MET A 23 2.98 -6.39 4.32
C MET A 23 1.79 -7.29 3.97
N ALA A 24 1.84 -8.57 4.35
CA ALA A 24 0.76 -9.54 4.11
C ALA A 24 -0.49 -9.27 4.95
N SER A 25 -0.32 -8.69 6.15
CA SER A 25 -1.44 -8.26 7.01
C SER A 25 -2.32 -7.15 6.42
N ARG A 26 -1.88 -6.52 5.31
CA ARG A 26 -2.52 -5.33 4.75
C ARG A 26 -3.53 -5.67 3.68
N GLU A 27 -4.70 -5.04 3.76
CA GLU A 27 -5.75 -5.18 2.75
C GLU A 27 -5.41 -4.54 1.40
N ARG A 28 -4.45 -3.60 1.34
CA ARG A 28 -4.04 -2.93 0.09
C ARG A 28 -2.54 -2.99 -0.14
N ASN A 29 -2.19 -3.19 -1.41
CA ASN A 29 -0.82 -3.03 -1.89
C ASN A 29 -0.32 -1.61 -1.68
N GLN A 30 0.98 -1.48 -1.46
CA GLN A 30 1.66 -0.19 -1.40
C GLN A 30 2.73 -0.16 -2.49
N ASN A 31 2.76 0.90 -3.28
CA ASN A 31 3.84 1.11 -4.24
C ASN A 31 5.12 1.61 -3.54
N GLU A 32 4.98 2.17 -2.33
CA GLU A 32 6.09 2.67 -1.52
C GLU A 32 5.87 2.39 -0.02
N THR A 33 6.94 2.07 0.70
CA THR A 33 6.95 1.97 2.16
C THR A 33 8.05 2.82 2.77
N LEU A 34 7.65 3.83 3.55
CA LEU A 34 8.58 4.73 4.23
C LEU A 34 9.26 4.02 5.41
N LEU A 35 10.59 4.14 5.52
CA LEU A 35 11.39 3.47 6.56
C LEU A 35 10.89 3.75 7.98
N HIS A 36 10.69 5.02 8.32
CA HIS A 36 10.22 5.41 9.65
C HIS A 36 8.83 4.83 10.00
N ARG A 37 7.96 4.64 9.00
CA ARG A 37 6.63 4.07 9.20
C ARG A 37 6.71 2.57 9.42
N MET A 38 7.61 1.90 8.70
CA MET A 38 7.89 0.48 8.93
C MET A 38 8.41 0.25 10.35
N ILE A 39 9.42 1.02 10.79
CA ILE A 39 9.97 0.92 12.15
C ILE A 39 8.86 1.09 13.20
N TYR A 40 8.05 2.15 13.07
CA TYR A 40 6.93 2.40 13.99
C TYR A 40 5.96 1.21 14.08
N HIS A 41 5.62 0.61 12.94
CA HIS A 41 4.71 -0.54 12.93
C HIS A 41 5.33 -1.79 13.56
N LEU A 42 6.61 -2.07 13.27
CA LEU A 42 7.33 -3.18 13.88
C LEU A 42 7.45 -3.02 15.41
N GLU A 43 7.69 -1.78 15.89
CA GLU A 43 7.65 -1.47 17.32
C GLU A 43 6.26 -1.71 17.93
N CYS A 44 5.18 -1.36 17.22
CA CYS A 44 3.81 -1.65 17.68
C CYS A 44 3.50 -3.15 17.75
N ASP A 45 4.10 -3.94 16.84
CA ASP A 45 3.97 -5.40 16.80
C ASP A 45 4.86 -6.10 17.85
N GLY A 46 5.64 -5.35 18.62
CA GLY A 46 6.46 -5.85 19.73
C GLY A 46 7.92 -6.15 19.38
N TYR A 47 8.38 -5.79 18.18
CA TYR A 47 9.78 -5.93 17.78
C TYR A 47 10.62 -4.72 18.17
N ASP A 48 11.86 -4.95 18.63
CA ASP A 48 12.83 -3.89 18.97
C ASP A 48 14.01 -3.90 17.98
N PHE A 49 13.70 -3.74 16.69
CA PHE A 49 14.73 -3.69 15.65
C PHE A 49 15.40 -2.32 15.59
N LYS A 50 16.73 -2.32 15.54
CA LYS A 50 17.49 -1.12 15.22
C LYS A 50 17.17 -0.69 13.80
N LYS A 51 17.19 0.63 13.57
CA LYS A 51 17.07 1.22 12.23
C LYS A 51 18.01 0.56 11.20
N SER A 52 19.22 0.20 11.59
CA SER A 52 20.19 -0.47 10.71
C SER A 52 19.73 -1.85 10.27
N GLU A 53 19.01 -2.59 11.12
CA GLU A 53 18.51 -3.94 10.83
C GLU A 53 17.34 -3.87 9.83
N VAL A 54 16.43 -2.91 10.01
CA VAL A 54 15.34 -2.65 9.05
C VAL A 54 15.89 -2.20 7.69
N ILE A 55 16.95 -1.37 7.68
CA ILE A 55 17.64 -1.00 6.43
C ILE A 55 18.29 -2.22 5.78
N ALA A 56 18.97 -3.07 6.56
CA ALA A 56 19.59 -4.28 6.04
C ALA A 56 18.54 -5.22 5.44
N ALA A 57 17.40 -5.41 6.11
CA ALA A 57 16.29 -6.19 5.59
C ALA A 57 15.75 -5.64 4.26
N PHE A 58 15.56 -4.31 4.14
CA PHE A 58 15.21 -3.69 2.85
C PHE A 58 16.27 -3.90 1.77
N ARG A 59 17.56 -3.89 2.10
CA ARG A 59 18.63 -4.19 1.14
C ARG A 59 18.64 -5.67 0.72
N SER A 60 18.30 -6.57 1.63
CA SER A 60 18.12 -7.99 1.30
C SER A 60 16.93 -8.19 0.35
N LEU A 61 15.80 -7.53 0.60
CA LEU A 61 14.63 -7.55 -0.29
C LEU A 61 14.92 -6.93 -1.66
N GLU A 62 15.74 -5.87 -1.72
CA GLU A 62 16.23 -5.30 -2.99
C GLU A 62 17.11 -6.31 -3.74
N SER A 63 17.95 -7.05 -3.02
CA SER A 63 18.81 -8.10 -3.61
C SER A 63 18.01 -9.33 -4.08
N ALA A 64 16.82 -9.55 -3.50
CA ALA A 64 15.82 -10.51 -3.97
C ALA A 64 14.97 -9.99 -5.15
N GLU A 65 15.24 -8.77 -5.62
CA GLU A 65 14.50 -8.08 -6.69
C GLU A 65 13.01 -7.84 -6.36
N CYS A 66 12.65 -7.73 -5.07
CA CYS A 66 11.29 -7.38 -4.65
C CYS A 66 10.97 -5.88 -4.85
N GLY A 67 11.99 -5.08 -5.11
CA GLY A 67 11.89 -3.64 -5.25
C GLY A 67 13.23 -2.94 -5.04
N LYS A 68 13.19 -1.66 -4.68
CA LYS A 68 14.38 -0.82 -4.56
C LYS A 68 14.35 0.02 -3.29
N TYR A 69 15.42 -0.04 -2.50
CA TYR A 69 15.58 0.86 -1.36
C TYR A 69 16.19 2.20 -1.79
N VAL A 70 15.41 3.27 -1.64
CA VAL A 70 15.80 4.65 -1.94
C VAL A 70 16.19 5.34 -0.64
N GLU A 71 17.48 5.62 -0.52
CA GLU A 71 18.01 6.38 0.60
C GLU A 71 17.63 7.86 0.50
N GLY A 72 17.03 8.39 1.55
CA GLY A 72 16.65 9.79 1.66
C GLY A 72 17.87 10.73 1.72
N ARG A 73 17.88 11.78 0.91
CA ARG A 73 18.88 12.87 0.95
C ARG A 73 18.16 14.22 1.00
N ARG A 74 18.79 15.26 1.55
CA ARG A 74 18.24 16.65 1.56
C ARG A 74 16.78 16.75 2.06
N GLY A 75 16.46 16.08 3.17
CA GLY A 75 15.12 16.12 3.78
C GLY A 75 14.10 15.14 3.18
N TRP A 76 14.42 14.45 2.09
CA TRP A 76 13.60 13.36 1.58
C TRP A 76 13.67 12.15 2.52
N LYS A 77 12.52 11.54 2.81
CA LYS A 77 12.45 10.34 3.65
C LYS A 77 12.96 9.11 2.88
N SER A 78 13.71 8.25 3.56
CA SER A 78 14.10 6.94 3.02
C SER A 78 12.89 6.02 2.89
N ARG A 79 12.86 5.24 1.82
CA ARG A 79 11.75 4.36 1.51
C ARG A 79 12.15 3.15 0.69
N PHE A 80 11.29 2.15 0.69
CA PHE A 80 11.34 1.03 -0.23
C PHE A 80 10.26 1.22 -1.29
N VAL A 81 10.63 1.18 -2.56
CA VAL A 81 9.71 1.22 -3.70
C VAL A 81 9.51 -0.22 -4.18
N TRP A 82 8.29 -0.72 -4.12
CA TRP A 82 7.98 -2.10 -4.44
C TRP A 82 7.92 -2.30 -5.96
N ALA A 83 8.52 -3.38 -6.46
CA ALA A 83 8.42 -3.80 -7.87
C ALA A 83 7.40 -4.93 -8.07
N VAL A 84 6.93 -5.53 -6.98
CA VAL A 84 5.92 -6.59 -6.95
C VAL A 84 4.84 -6.22 -5.91
N LYS A 85 3.68 -6.88 -5.96
CA LYS A 85 2.58 -6.67 -4.99
C LYS A 85 3.08 -6.95 -3.57
N SER A 86 3.16 -5.90 -2.74
CA SER A 86 3.73 -6.00 -1.39
C SER A 86 3.00 -7.02 -0.51
N SER A 87 1.69 -7.18 -0.67
CA SER A 87 0.89 -8.11 0.14
C SER A 87 1.21 -9.59 -0.13
N LYS A 88 1.64 -9.93 -1.35
CA LYS A 88 1.90 -11.33 -1.75
C LYS A 88 3.33 -11.80 -1.43
N ILE A 89 4.21 -10.91 -0.97
CA ILE A 89 5.61 -11.27 -0.73
C ILE A 89 5.77 -12.33 0.37
N ALA A 90 4.98 -12.29 1.44
CA ALA A 90 5.08 -13.27 2.52
C ALA A 90 4.65 -14.67 2.07
N GLU A 91 3.61 -14.77 1.24
CA GLU A 91 3.13 -16.05 0.68
C GLU A 91 4.19 -16.71 -0.21
N VAL A 92 4.93 -15.91 -0.99
CA VAL A 92 6.03 -16.43 -1.82
C VAL A 92 7.24 -16.79 -0.98
N ALA A 93 7.57 -15.94 0.00
CA ALA A 93 8.73 -16.11 0.87
C ALA A 93 8.56 -17.33 1.80
N SER A 94 7.33 -17.65 2.22
CA SER A 94 7.00 -18.88 2.96
C SER A 94 6.88 -20.13 2.07
N GLY A 95 6.78 -19.93 0.74
CA GLY A 95 6.61 -21.02 -0.23
C GLY A 95 5.17 -21.50 -0.39
N GLU A 96 4.20 -20.77 0.14
CA GLU A 96 2.76 -21.07 0.05
C GLU A 96 2.15 -20.67 -1.31
N ALA A 97 2.79 -19.76 -2.06
CA ALA A 97 2.37 -19.32 -3.39
C ALA A 97 3.49 -19.38 -4.44
N ASP A 98 3.12 -19.60 -5.71
CA ASP A 98 4.04 -19.58 -6.86
C ASP A 98 4.09 -18.19 -7.52
N GLU A 99 5.22 -17.87 -8.17
CA GLU A 99 5.46 -16.57 -8.84
C GLU A 99 4.44 -16.25 -9.94
N ASP A 100 3.88 -17.28 -10.59
CA ASP A 100 2.90 -17.15 -11.66
C ASP A 100 1.54 -16.59 -11.17
N ASP A 101 1.23 -16.69 -9.86
CA ASP A 101 0.01 -16.10 -9.26
C ASP A 101 0.16 -14.59 -8.97
N ILE A 102 1.32 -14.00 -9.29
CA ILE A 102 1.69 -12.60 -9.03
C ILE A 102 1.84 -11.81 -10.33
N ALA A 103 1.86 -12.49 -11.48
CA ALA A 103 1.90 -11.85 -12.79
C ALA A 103 0.54 -11.25 -13.16
N ASP A 104 0.51 -9.92 -13.29
CA ASP A 104 -0.51 -9.08 -13.95
C ASP A 104 -1.97 -9.60 -13.89
N GLU A 105 -2.59 -9.51 -12.72
CA GLU A 105 -3.95 -8.97 -12.73
C GLU A 105 -3.82 -7.46 -12.99
N PRO A 106 -4.55 -6.89 -13.96
CA PRO A 106 -4.41 -5.48 -14.31
C PRO A 106 -4.46 -4.67 -13.03
N ASP A 107 -3.43 -3.85 -12.80
CA ASP A 107 -3.53 -2.74 -11.87
C ASP A 107 -4.83 -2.04 -12.25
N ILE A 108 -5.86 -2.16 -11.40
CA ILE A 108 -6.94 -1.21 -11.41
C ILE A 108 -6.21 0.09 -11.08
N ASP A 109 -5.90 0.88 -12.11
CA ASP A 109 -5.11 2.09 -11.96
C ASP A 109 -5.84 2.92 -10.92
N ALA A 110 -5.20 3.13 -9.76
CA ALA A 110 -5.79 3.92 -8.68
C ALA A 110 -6.06 5.38 -9.11
N ASN A 111 -5.67 5.77 -10.33
CA ASN A 111 -6.03 7.03 -10.98
C ASN A 111 -7.14 6.90 -12.05
N GLU A 112 -7.63 5.70 -12.34
CA GLU A 112 -8.77 5.50 -13.24
C GLU A 112 -10.02 6.06 -12.56
N MET A 113 -10.59 7.10 -13.15
CA MET A 113 -11.81 7.74 -12.67
C MET A 113 -13.02 7.19 -13.43
N ILE A 114 -14.05 6.79 -12.70
CA ILE A 114 -15.33 6.33 -13.24
C ILE A 114 -16.36 7.44 -13.09
N GLU A 115 -17.11 7.68 -14.17
CA GLU A 115 -18.22 8.61 -14.20
C GLU A 115 -19.48 7.97 -13.56
N HIS A 116 -19.95 8.55 -12.46
CA HIS A 116 -21.17 8.15 -11.77
C HIS A 116 -22.26 9.19 -11.96
N SER A 117 -23.30 8.85 -12.74
CA SER A 117 -24.49 9.67 -12.92
C SER A 117 -25.57 9.33 -11.90
N TYR A 118 -26.10 10.34 -11.21
CA TYR A 118 -27.18 10.20 -10.25
C TYR A 118 -28.28 11.25 -10.49
N VAL A 119 -29.51 10.80 -10.63
CA VAL A 119 -30.68 11.68 -10.81
C VAL A 119 -31.13 12.18 -9.44
N LEU A 120 -30.71 13.40 -9.06
CA LEU A 120 -31.11 14.01 -7.78
C LEU A 120 -32.56 14.50 -7.80
N ARG A 121 -33.05 14.98 -8.96
CA ARG A 121 -34.42 15.47 -9.19
C ARG A 121 -34.87 15.13 -10.61
N PRO A 122 -36.18 15.16 -10.93
CA PRO A 122 -36.69 14.79 -12.26
C PRO A 122 -36.03 15.53 -13.44
N ASP A 123 -35.52 16.74 -13.22
CA ASP A 123 -34.86 17.62 -14.20
C ASP A 123 -33.38 17.86 -13.89
N LEU A 124 -32.81 17.18 -12.89
CA LEU A 124 -31.43 17.39 -12.45
C LEU A 124 -30.70 16.07 -12.22
N THR A 125 -29.80 15.75 -13.16
CA THR A 125 -28.80 14.68 -13.04
C THR A 125 -27.47 15.31 -12.65
N VAL A 126 -26.84 14.77 -11.61
CA VAL A 126 -25.50 15.12 -11.20
C VAL A 126 -24.55 14.00 -11.59
N THR A 127 -23.41 14.40 -12.13
CA THR A 127 -22.33 13.50 -12.51
C THR A 127 -21.15 13.71 -11.55
N LEU A 128 -20.63 12.62 -11.01
CA LEU A 128 -19.48 12.60 -10.12
C LEU A 128 -18.41 11.69 -10.74
N GLU A 129 -17.19 12.20 -10.90
CA GLU A 129 -16.04 11.36 -11.24
C GLU A 129 -15.39 10.87 -9.94
N LEU A 130 -15.39 9.55 -9.72
CA LEU A 130 -14.82 8.93 -8.52
C LEU A 130 -13.78 7.88 -8.93
N PRO A 131 -12.76 7.63 -8.10
CA PRO A 131 -11.79 6.56 -8.36
C PRO A 131 -12.47 5.20 -8.55
N SER A 132 -11.97 4.40 -9.48
CA SER A 132 -12.45 3.05 -9.79
C SER A 132 -12.33 2.09 -8.60
N ASP A 133 -11.42 2.39 -7.67
CA ASP A 133 -11.12 1.62 -6.47
C ASP A 133 -11.66 2.27 -5.18
N LEU A 134 -12.66 3.16 -5.27
CA LEU A 134 -13.25 3.85 -4.13
C LEU A 134 -13.63 2.90 -2.99
N THR A 135 -13.02 3.08 -1.83
CA THR A 135 -13.24 2.17 -0.69
C THR A 135 -14.31 2.64 0.28
N LYS A 136 -14.78 1.74 1.16
CA LYS A 136 -15.82 2.03 2.16
C LYS A 136 -15.50 3.27 3.00
N SER A 137 -14.24 3.42 3.44
CA SER A 137 -13.82 4.57 4.25
C SER A 137 -13.72 5.87 3.46
N GLU A 138 -13.46 5.82 2.16
CA GLU A 138 -13.47 7.00 1.27
C GLU A 138 -14.90 7.39 0.91
N ALA A 139 -15.74 6.41 0.56
CA ALA A 139 -17.16 6.61 0.33
C ALA A 139 -17.86 7.23 1.55
N TYR A 140 -17.55 6.75 2.76
CA TYR A 140 -18.08 7.32 4.00
C TYR A 140 -17.60 8.77 4.24
N ARG A 141 -16.34 9.09 3.92
CA ARG A 141 -15.84 10.47 4.01
C ARG A 141 -16.51 11.39 2.99
N LEU A 142 -16.74 10.90 1.77
CA LEU A 142 -17.46 11.63 0.73
C LEU A 142 -18.91 11.90 1.14
N SER A 143 -19.60 10.93 1.75
CA SER A 143 -20.97 11.15 2.24
C SER A 143 -21.01 12.20 3.35
N GLN A 144 -20.09 12.13 4.32
CA GLN A 144 -19.98 13.14 5.37
C GLN A 144 -19.71 14.54 4.82
N PHE A 145 -18.88 14.65 3.77
CA PHE A 145 -18.65 15.92 3.10
C PHE A 145 -19.96 16.49 2.51
N VAL A 146 -20.72 15.67 1.79
CA VAL A 146 -22.02 16.08 1.22
C VAL A 146 -23.00 16.50 2.32
N ASP A 147 -23.06 15.75 3.42
CA ASP A 147 -23.92 16.07 4.58
C ASP A 147 -23.52 17.39 5.27
N SER A 148 -22.24 17.78 5.16
CA SER A 148 -21.70 18.99 5.79
C SER A 148 -21.86 20.26 4.95
N LEU A 149 -22.35 20.15 3.71
CA LEU A 149 -22.50 21.30 2.83
C LEU A 149 -23.53 22.28 3.41
N SER A 150 -23.07 23.50 3.73
CA SER A 150 -23.96 24.61 4.07
C SER A 150 -24.57 25.16 2.78
N PHE A 151 -25.89 25.06 2.65
CA PHE A 151 -26.60 25.81 1.63
C PHE A 151 -26.88 27.20 2.21
N ASP A 152 -26.20 28.23 1.70
CA ASP A 152 -26.53 29.62 2.01
C ASP A 152 -27.96 29.91 1.50
N SER A 153 -28.94 29.71 2.37
CA SER A 153 -30.24 30.33 2.24
C SER A 153 -30.16 31.68 2.96
N ASP A 154 -29.70 32.72 2.28
CA ASP A 154 -30.10 34.11 2.55
C ASP A 154 -29.49 35.07 1.50
N SER A 155 -30.27 35.35 0.45
CA SER A 155 -30.27 36.69 -0.16
C SER A 155 -31.71 37.19 -0.09
N PHE A 156 -31.87 38.24 0.72
CA PHE A 156 -33.10 38.98 1.01
C PHE A 156 -33.81 39.49 -0.25
#